data_AF-A0A3D5D166-F1
#
_entry.id   AF-A0A3D5D166-F1
#
_cell.length_a   1.000
_cell.length_b   1.000
_cell.length_c   1.000
_cell.angle_alpha   90.00
_cell.angle_beta   90.00
_cell.angle_gamma   90.00
#
_symmetry.space_group_name_H-M   'P 1'
#
loop_
_entity.id
_entity.type
_entity.pdbx_description
1 polymer ?
#
loop_
_entity_poly.entity_id
_entity_poly.type
_entity_poly.pdbx_seq_one_letter_code
_entity_poly.pdbx_strand_id
1 'polypeptide(L)'
;MDYLKCICEQAQFRPLSGTKEQQELFSRTADSKARICLYGSKEAISAFSHFEVLGAAMGSTEQRIAFIQMVSVMRTDSGSELCLNNSDIQNVLLGVKD
;
A
#
# COMPACT_ATOMS: atom_id res chain seq x y z
N MET A 1 13.41 2.94 -5.50
CA MET A 1 12.51 2.44 -4.44
C MET A 1 11.18 2.15 -5.09
N ASP A 2 10.55 1.03 -4.75
CA ASP A 2 9.22 0.65 -5.24
C ASP A 2 8.13 1.47 -4.52
N TYR A 3 7.02 1.77 -5.20
CA TYR A 3 5.93 2.57 -4.66
C TYR A 3 5.26 1.90 -3.45
N LEU A 4 4.92 0.61 -3.54
CA LEU A 4 4.27 -0.11 -2.46
C LEU A 4 5.18 -0.19 -1.23
N LYS A 5 6.49 -0.33 -1.43
CA LYS A 5 7.46 -0.25 -0.34
C LYS A 5 7.41 1.10 0.39
N CYS A 6 7.35 2.23 -0.34
CA CYS A 6 7.21 3.56 0.26
C CYS A 6 5.90 3.73 1.02
N ILE A 7 4.82 3.13 0.53
CA ILE A 7 3.52 3.13 1.22
C ILE A 7 3.57 2.34 2.53
N CYS A 8 4.16 1.13 2.54
CA CYS A 8 4.36 0.36 3.77
C CYS A 8 5.25 1.12 4.78
N GLU A 9 6.30 1.80 4.29
CA GLU A 9 7.17 2.62 5.14
C GLU A 9 6.39 3.76 5.81
N GLN A 10 5.49 4.44 5.09
CA GLN A 10 4.58 5.45 5.67
C GLN A 10 3.67 4.86 6.74
N ALA A 11 3.07 3.70 6.46
CA ALA A 11 2.15 3.06 7.39
C ALA A 11 2.82 2.62 8.71
N GLN A 12 4.08 2.20 8.63
CA GLN A 12 4.87 1.72 9.76
C GLN A 12 5.50 2.87 10.55
N PHE A 13 6.16 3.81 9.86
CA PHE A 13 6.95 4.84 10.53
C PHE A 13 6.07 5.92 11.16
N ARG A 14 4.89 6.20 10.58
CA ARG A 14 3.91 7.19 11.05
C ARG A 14 4.58 8.49 11.56
N PRO A 15 5.38 9.17 10.72
CA PRO A 15 6.11 10.36 11.16
C PRO A 15 5.14 11.45 11.63
N LEU A 16 5.59 12.23 12.62
CA LEU A 16 4.82 13.39 13.08
C LEU A 16 4.66 14.41 11.94
N SER A 17 3.54 15.12 11.97
CA SER A 17 3.25 16.11 10.93
C SER A 17 4.23 17.28 11.01
N GLY A 18 4.74 17.70 9.86
CA GLY A 18 5.65 18.83 9.72
C GLY A 18 7.14 18.51 9.98
N THR A 19 7.50 17.26 10.24
CA THR A 19 8.93 16.91 10.42
C THR A 19 9.64 16.72 9.08
N LYS A 20 10.97 16.81 9.09
CA LYS A 20 11.80 16.58 7.89
C LYS A 20 11.63 15.15 7.38
N GLU A 21 11.52 14.19 8.29
CA GLU A 21 11.34 12.78 7.96
C GLU A 21 10.02 12.56 7.20
N GLN A 22 8.94 13.24 7.58
CA GLN A 22 7.68 13.20 6.83
C GLN A 22 7.86 13.75 5.41
N GLN A 23 8.52 14.89 5.27
CA GLN A 23 8.75 15.54 3.97
C GLN A 23 9.60 14.65 3.04
N GLU A 24 10.67 14.07 3.59
CA GLU A 24 11.53 13.13 2.85
C GLU A 24 10.75 11.90 2.40
N LEU A 25 9.93 11.33 3.30
CA LEU A 25 9.14 10.16 3.00
C LEU A 25 8.09 10.42 1.90
N PHE A 26 7.41 11.58 1.96
CA PHE A 26 6.48 12.00 0.92
C PHE A 26 7.18 12.28 -0.42
N SER A 27 8.35 12.93 -0.39
CA SER A 27 9.15 13.16 -1.59
C SER A 27 9.53 11.85 -2.29
N ARG A 28 10.06 10.87 -1.53
CA ARG A 28 10.41 9.55 -2.07
C ARG A 28 9.18 8.79 -2.59
N THR A 29 8.04 8.93 -1.92
CA THR A 29 6.78 8.30 -2.34
C THR A 29 6.25 8.92 -3.63
N ALA A 30 6.26 10.25 -3.75
CA ALA A 30 5.83 10.93 -4.96
C ALA A 30 6.73 10.56 -6.15
N ASP A 31 8.04 10.52 -5.94
CA ASP A 31 9.04 10.10 -6.93
C ASP A 31 8.90 8.63 -7.33
N SER A 32 8.58 7.72 -6.40
CA SER A 32 8.30 6.32 -6.74
C SER A 32 6.98 6.15 -7.47
N LYS A 33 5.93 6.89 -7.09
CA LYS A 33 4.64 6.92 -7.79
C LYS A 33 4.76 7.39 -9.22
N ALA A 34 5.54 8.45 -9.47
CA ALA A 34 5.76 8.97 -10.82
C ALA A 34 6.42 7.97 -11.79
N ARG A 35 7.05 6.92 -11.25
CA ARG A 35 7.75 5.87 -12.00
C ARG A 35 7.10 4.51 -11.87
N ILE A 36 5.90 4.43 -11.29
CA ILE A 36 5.20 3.15 -11.13
C ILE A 36 4.79 2.62 -12.51
N CYS A 37 5.09 1.35 -12.76
CA CYS A 37 4.57 0.61 -13.90
C CYS A 37 3.61 -0.44 -13.35
N LEU A 38 2.34 -0.37 -13.73
CA LEU A 38 1.31 -1.30 -13.27
C LEU A 38 0.93 -2.25 -14.40
N TYR A 39 0.98 -3.54 -14.07
CA TYR A 39 0.51 -4.63 -14.91
C TYR A 39 -0.28 -5.59 -14.02
N GLY A 40 -1.24 -6.26 -14.62
CA GLY A 40 -2.02 -7.29 -13.94
C GLY A 40 -3.42 -7.44 -14.52
N SER A 41 -4.21 -8.30 -13.90
CA SER A 41 -5.63 -8.47 -14.23
C SER A 41 -6.44 -7.19 -14.03
N LYS A 42 -7.64 -7.19 -14.63
CA LYS A 42 -8.63 -6.13 -14.46
C LYS A 42 -8.93 -5.89 -12.97
N GLU A 43 -9.00 -6.96 -12.20
CA GLU A 43 -9.25 -6.96 -10.77
C GLU A 43 -8.13 -6.23 -10.02
N ALA A 44 -6.87 -6.51 -10.36
CA ALA A 44 -5.71 -5.85 -9.75
C ALA A 44 -5.69 -4.35 -10.02
N ILE A 45 -5.91 -3.95 -11.28
CA ILE A 45 -5.97 -2.53 -11.67
C ILE A 45 -7.15 -1.82 -10.99
N SER A 46 -8.31 -2.48 -10.91
CA SER A 46 -9.50 -1.91 -10.25
C SER A 46 -9.27 -1.71 -8.76
N ALA A 47 -8.68 -2.70 -8.08
CA ALA A 47 -8.35 -2.60 -6.66
C ALA A 47 -7.32 -1.50 -6.39
N PHE A 48 -6.30 -1.37 -7.25
CA PHE A 48 -5.32 -0.29 -7.16
C PHE A 48 -5.97 1.08 -7.33
N SER A 49 -6.82 1.24 -8.34
CA SER A 49 -7.54 2.50 -8.55
C SER A 49 -8.43 2.86 -7.37
N HIS A 50 -9.09 1.89 -6.75
CA HIS A 50 -9.92 2.12 -5.56
C HIS A 50 -9.08 2.61 -4.37
N PHE A 51 -7.94 1.96 -4.10
CA PHE A 51 -7.02 2.40 -3.07
C PHE A 51 -6.51 3.83 -3.30
N GLU A 52 -6.15 4.18 -4.55
CA GLU A 52 -5.68 5.52 -4.90
C GLU A 52 -6.75 6.60 -4.71
N VAL A 53 -8.02 6.31 -5.01
CA VAL A 53 -9.13 7.26 -4.81
C VAL A 53 -9.30 7.61 -3.33
N LEU A 54 -9.09 6.64 -2.43
CA LEU A 54 -9.15 6.87 -0.98
C LEU A 54 -7.94 7.65 -0.45
N GLY A 55 -6.87 7.75 -1.24
CA GLY A 55 -5.62 8.41 -0.87
C GLY A 55 -4.66 7.46 -0.14
N ALA A 56 -3.43 7.36 -0.65
CA ALA A 56 -2.41 6.41 -0.19
C ALA A 56 -1.74 6.75 1.17
N ALA A 57 -2.47 7.39 2.09
CA ALA A 57 -1.95 7.90 3.35
C ALA A 57 -2.04 6.90 4.53
N MET A 58 -2.83 5.82 4.41
CA MET A 58 -3.03 4.80 5.46
C MET A 58 -3.55 5.33 6.80
N GLY A 59 -4.18 6.50 6.80
CA GLY A 59 -4.73 7.16 7.98
C GLY A 59 -6.06 6.58 8.45
N SER A 60 -6.85 5.97 7.56
CA SER A 60 -8.16 5.39 7.89
C SER A 60 -8.19 3.86 7.75
N THR A 61 -9.10 3.20 8.46
CA THR A 61 -9.36 1.76 8.33
C THR A 61 -9.75 1.39 6.89
N GLU A 62 -10.52 2.25 6.21
CA GLU A 62 -10.94 2.03 4.83
C GLU A 62 -9.75 2.03 3.86
N GLN A 63 -8.83 3.00 3.98
CA GLN A 63 -7.60 3.04 3.18
C GLN A 63 -6.76 1.77 3.38
N ARG A 64 -6.65 1.29 4.61
CA ARG A 64 -5.89 0.08 4.94
C ARG A 64 -6.55 -1.17 4.37
N ILE A 65 -7.86 -1.31 4.52
CA ILE A 65 -8.62 -2.42 3.93
C ILE A 65 -8.44 -2.44 2.41
N ALA A 66 -8.59 -1.28 1.75
CA ALA A 66 -8.42 -1.17 0.30
C ALA A 66 -6.99 -1.57 -0.14
N PHE A 67 -5.97 -1.17 0.62
CA PHE A 67 -4.59 -1.57 0.35
C PHE A 67 -4.36 -3.07 0.52
N ILE A 68 -4.84 -3.67 1.60
CA ILE A 68 -4.70 -5.10 1.84
C ILE A 68 -5.42 -5.91 0.78
N GLN A 69 -6.61 -5.46 0.38
CA GLN A 69 -7.37 -6.09 -0.70
C GLN A 69 -6.63 -5.98 -2.04
N MET A 70 -6.08 -4.82 -2.36
CA MET A 70 -5.24 -4.62 -3.55
C MET A 70 -4.04 -5.58 -3.56
N VAL A 71 -3.30 -5.66 -2.46
CA VAL A 71 -2.14 -6.58 -2.36
C VAL A 71 -2.58 -8.04 -2.46
N SER A 72 -3.70 -8.41 -1.83
CA SER A 72 -4.26 -9.75 -1.92
C SER A 72 -4.56 -10.15 -3.38
N VAL A 73 -5.22 -9.26 -4.13
CA VAL A 73 -5.51 -9.47 -5.56
C VAL A 73 -4.22 -9.59 -6.37
N MET A 74 -3.25 -8.70 -6.19
CA MET A 74 -1.96 -8.76 -6.90
C MET A 74 -1.19 -10.07 -6.64
N ARG A 75 -1.32 -10.65 -5.44
CA ARG A 75 -0.71 -11.94 -5.11
C ARG A 75 -1.36 -13.09 -5.86
N THR A 76 -2.69 -13.13 -5.92
CA THR A 76 -3.43 -14.12 -6.71
C THR A 76 -3.08 -13.99 -8.19
N ASP A 77 -3.01 -12.75 -8.69
CA ASP A 77 -2.64 -12.44 -10.07
C ASP A 77 -1.23 -12.92 -10.44
N SER A 78 -0.32 -12.92 -9.47
CA SER A 78 1.06 -13.42 -9.64
C SER A 78 1.17 -14.97 -9.58
N GLY A 79 0.04 -15.68 -9.58
CA GLY A 79 0.00 -17.15 -9.55
C GLY A 79 0.08 -17.77 -8.16
N SER A 80 -0.14 -16.99 -7.09
CA SER A 80 -0.24 -17.54 -5.73
C SER A 80 -1.62 -18.16 -5.51
N GLU A 81 -1.69 -19.49 -5.43
CA GLU A 81 -2.95 -20.23 -5.21
C GLU A 81 -3.38 -20.31 -3.74
N LEU A 82 -2.51 -19.90 -2.81
CA LEU A 82 -2.81 -19.91 -1.39
C LEU A 82 -3.59 -18.66 -0.99
N CYS A 83 -4.86 -18.87 -0.64
CA CYS A 83 -5.67 -17.84 -0.01
C CYS A 83 -5.12 -17.56 1.40
N LEU A 84 -4.49 -16.40 1.58
CA LEU A 84 -4.03 -15.92 2.89
C LEU A 84 -5.11 -15.07 3.55
N ASN A 85 -5.15 -15.11 4.89
CA ASN A 85 -6.03 -14.21 5.61
C ASN A 85 -5.55 -12.76 5.47
N ASN A 86 -6.49 -11.84 5.26
CA ASN A 86 -6.18 -10.41 5.18
C ASN A 86 -5.49 -9.89 6.45
N SER A 87 -5.77 -10.48 7.61
CA SER A 87 -5.08 -10.17 8.86
C SER A 87 -3.57 -10.47 8.80
N ASP A 88 -3.18 -11.56 8.14
CA ASP A 88 -1.77 -11.95 8.04
C ASP A 88 -1.03 -11.00 7.09
N ILE A 89 -1.66 -10.66 5.96
CA ILE A 89 -1.14 -9.66 5.02
C ILE A 89 -1.01 -8.30 5.73
N GLN A 90 -2.01 -7.89 6.50
CA GLN A 90 -1.98 -6.65 7.28
C GLN A 90 -0.83 -6.65 8.28
N ASN A 91 -0.67 -7.71 9.06
CA ASN A 91 0.39 -7.81 10.06
C ASN A 91 1.78 -7.68 9.45
N VAL A 92 2.00 -8.26 8.26
CA VAL A 92 3.28 -8.19 7.55
C VAL A 92 3.55 -6.79 6.99
N LEU A 93 2.54 -6.15 6.39
CA LEU A 93 2.74 -4.89 5.67
C LEU A 93 2.62 -3.66 6.57
N LEU A 94 1.63 -3.65 7.45
CA LEU A 94 1.25 -2.51 8.30
C LEU A 94 1.61 -2.72 9.77
N GLY A 95 1.99 -3.95 10.16
CA GLY A 95 2.37 -4.28 11.52
C GLY A 95 1.18 -4.75 12.36
N VAL A 96 1.46 -5.23 13.57
CA VAL A 96 0.46 -5.82 14.48
C VAL A 96 -0.32 -4.76 15.27
N LYS A 97 0.01 -3.47 15.12
CA LYS A 97 -0.57 -2.38 15.91
C LYS A 97 -1.55 -1.54 15.12
N ASP A 98 -2.83 -1.79 15.39
CA ASP A 98 -3.85 -0.74 15.52
C ASP A 98 -4.47 -0.78 16.91
#